data_AF-A0A4Q3LKM2-F1
#
_entry.id   AF-A0A4Q3LKM2-F1
#
_cell.length_a   1.000
_cell.length_b   1.000
_cell.length_c   1.000
_cell.angle_alpha   90.00
_cell.angle_beta   90.00
_cell.angle_gamma   90.00
#
_symmetry.space_group_name_H-M   'P 1'
#
loop_
_entity.id
_entity.type
_entity.pdbx_description
1 polymer ?
#
loop_
_entity_poly.entity_id
_entity_poly.type
_entity_poly.pdbx_seq_one_letter_code
_entity_poly.pdbx_strand_id
1 'polypeptide(L)' 'MRITYASMDGAGPAYEIEADRQGNYTIRQEGVLVKRVTSVTNYPGKPRWGSRKLELAAVEEAKAAIEAFHASQF' A
#
# COMPACT_ATOMS: atom_id res chain seq x y z
N MET A 1 -3.68 6.06 -7.58
CA MET A 1 -4.65 6.44 -6.53
C MET A 1 -3.92 6.82 -5.26
N ARG A 2 -4.33 7.92 -4.59
CA ARG A 2 -3.84 8.33 -3.27
C ARG A 2 -4.99 8.28 -2.27
N ILE A 3 -4.79 7.63 -1.13
CA ILE A 3 -5.76 7.57 -0.04
C ILE A 3 -5.08 7.84 1.29
N THR A 4 -5.84 8.42 2.22
CA THR A 4 -5.45 8.52 3.62
C THR A 4 -6.10 7.37 4.37
N TYR A 5 -5.29 6.61 5.11
CA TYR A 5 -5.71 5.46 5.90
C TYR A 5 -5.26 5.68 7.35
N ALA A 6 -6.22 5.71 8.28
CA ALA A 6 -5.92 5.70 9.71
C ALA A 6 -5.94 4.25 10.18
N SER A 7 -4.84 3.80 10.80
CA SER A 7 -4.79 2.50 11.46
C SER A 7 -5.69 2.52 12.70
N MET A 8 -6.50 1.47 12.93
CA MET A 8 -7.50 1.33 14.01
C MET A 8 -8.53 2.47 14.12
N ASP A 9 -9.78 2.23 13.71
CA ASP A 9 -11.01 2.90 14.18
C ASP A 9 -10.91 4.43 14.44
N GLY A 10 -10.07 5.16 13.69
CA GLY A 10 -9.85 6.59 13.82
C GLY A 10 -8.89 7.07 14.93
N ALA A 11 -8.20 6.19 15.66
CA ALA A 11 -7.33 6.57 16.79
C ALA A 11 -5.81 6.39 16.56
N GLY A 12 -5.39 5.72 15.48
CA GLY A 12 -3.98 5.52 15.16
C GLY A 12 -3.38 6.61 14.25
N PRO A 13 -2.06 6.55 14.01
CA PRO A 13 -1.38 7.48 13.11
C PRO A 13 -1.97 7.44 11.70
N ALA A 14 -2.06 8.62 11.08
CA ALA A 14 -2.54 8.76 9.72
C ALA A 14 -1.45 8.39 8.72
N TYR A 15 -1.76 7.41 7.86
CA TYR A 15 -0.90 6.98 6.77
C TYR A 15 -1.46 7.45 5.43
N GLU A 16 -0.57 7.88 4.55
CA GLU A 16 -0.90 8.14 3.15
C GLU A 16 -0.44 6.96 2.31
N ILE A 17 -1.37 6.34 1.60
CA ILE A 17 -1.09 5.25 0.67
C ILE A 17 -1.22 5.81 -0.74
N GLU A 18 -0.14 5.74 -1.50
CA GLU A 18 -0.08 6.10 -2.92
C GLU A 18 0.16 4.83 -3.72
N ALA A 19 -0.85 4.36 -4.45
CA ALA A 19 -0.82 3.14 -5.25
C ALA A 19 -0.95 3.45 -6.75
N ASP A 20 -0.23 2.73 -7.60
CA ASP A 20 -0.31 2.88 -9.05
C ASP A 20 -1.06 1.74 -9.73
N ARG A 21 -1.53 2.00 -10.95
CA ARG A 21 -2.12 1.03 -11.88
C ARG A 21 -1.23 -0.16 -12.25
N GLN A 22 0.03 -0.10 -11.88
CA GLN A 22 1.04 -1.12 -12.06
C GLN A 22 1.14 -2.06 -10.85
N GLY A 23 0.46 -1.74 -9.75
CA GLY A 23 0.56 -2.46 -8.48
C GLY A 23 1.74 -2.03 -7.61
N ASN A 24 2.34 -0.87 -7.92
CA ASN A 24 3.30 -0.24 -7.02
C ASN A 24 2.53 0.46 -5.90
N TYR A 25 3.09 0.51 -4.70
CA TYR A 25 2.54 1.36 -3.64
C TYR A 25 3.61 1.97 -2.75
N THR A 26 3.26 3.09 -2.16
CA THR A 26 4.09 3.86 -1.24
C THR A 26 3.25 4.21 -0.02
N ILE A 27 3.81 4.00 1.16
CA ILE A 27 3.21 4.34 2.45
C ILE A 27 4.02 5.48 3.04
N ARG A 28 3.36 6.60 3.33
CA ARG A 28 3.93 7.72 4.09
C ARG A 28 3.18 7.88 5.40
N GLN A 29 3.84 8.35 6.43
CA GLN A 29 3.26 8.72 7.72
C GLN A 29 3.71 10.15 8.02
N GLU A 30 2.76 11.08 8.17
CA GLU A 30 3.06 12.51 8.43
C GLU A 30 4.12 13.12 7.48
N GLY A 31 4.11 12.70 6.21
CA GLY A 31 5.08 13.15 5.20
C GLY A 31 6.40 12.37 5.16
N VAL A 32 6.66 11.50 6.13
CA VAL A 32 7.84 10.61 6.15
C VAL A 32 7.54 9.33 5.38
N LEU A 33 8.46 8.91 4.50
CA LEU A 33 8.35 7.66 3.77
C LEU A 33 8.60 6.48 4.72
N VAL A 34 7.56 5.69 5.00
CA VAL A 34 7.65 4.50 5.85
C VAL A 34 8.07 3.28 5.02
N LYS A 35 7.43 3.10 3.86
CA LYS A 35 7.66 1.93 3.02
C LYS A 35 7.35 2.25 1.57
N ARG A 36 8.15 1.71 0.66
CA ARG A 36 7.90 1.72 -0.78
C ARG A 36 8.02 0.31 -1.32
N VAL A 37 7.01 -0.11 -2.07
CA VAL A 37 6.99 -1.41 -2.75
C VAL A 37 6.79 -1.18 -4.23
N THR A 38 7.78 -1.60 -4.99
CA THR A 38 7.71 -1.66 -6.45
C THR A 38 7.27 -3.06 -6.85
N SER A 39 6.10 -3.16 -7.48
CA SER A 39 5.66 -4.42 -8.08
C SER A 39 6.64 -4.79 -9.19
N VAL A 40 7.17 -6.02 -9.14
CA VAL A 40 7.95 -6.61 -10.23
C VAL A 40 6.97 -6.85 -11.39
N THR A 41 6.79 -5.83 -12.20
CA THR A 41 5.65 -5.74 -13.12
C THR A 41 5.85 -6.52 -14.41
N ASN A 42 7.09 -6.86 -14.75
CA ASN A 42 7.45 -7.56 -15.97
C ASN A 42 8.24 -8.83 -15.64
N TYR A 43 7.53 -9.96 -15.46
CA TYR A 43 8.13 -11.28 -15.60
C TYR A 43 7.28 -12.11 -16.59
N PRO A 44 7.91 -12.93 -17.45
CA PRO A 44 7.19 -13.77 -18.40
C PRO A 44 6.30 -14.77 -17.64
N GLY A 45 5.02 -14.86 -18.04
CA GLY A 45 4.01 -15.71 -17.39
C GLY A 45 3.07 -15.01 -16.41
N LYS A 46 3.23 -13.68 -16.20
CA LYS A 46 2.34 -12.93 -15.30
C LYS A 46 0.89 -12.89 -15.83
N PRO A 47 -0.12 -13.18 -14.99
CA PRO A 47 -1.51 -12.88 -15.30
C PRO A 47 -1.68 -11.39 -15.57
N ARG A 48 -2.23 -11.03 -16.74
CA ARG A 48 -2.57 -9.64 -17.08
C ARG A 48 -3.80 -9.21 -16.29
N TRP A 49 -3.66 -9.05 -14.98
CA TRP A 49 -4.68 -8.44 -14.15
C TRP A 49 -4.92 -7.02 -14.66
N GLY A 50 -6.19 -6.66 -14.87
CA GLY A 50 -6.56 -5.31 -15.29
C GLY A 50 -5.97 -4.28 -14.33
N SER A 51 -5.53 -3.15 -14.86
CA SER A 51 -4.80 -2.11 -14.12
C SER A 51 -5.51 -1.63 -12.84
N ARG A 52 -6.84 -1.69 -12.82
CA ARG A 52 -7.67 -1.38 -11.65
C ARG A 52 -7.59 -2.43 -10.54
N LYS A 53 -7.47 -3.72 -10.90
CA LYS A 53 -7.27 -4.80 -9.91
C LYS A 53 -5.89 -4.73 -9.28
N LEU A 54 -4.87 -4.37 -10.06
CA LEU A 54 -3.51 -4.16 -9.54
C LEU A 54 -3.44 -2.99 -8.57
N GLU A 55 -4.10 -1.88 -8.91
CA GLU A 55 -4.19 -0.70 -8.03
C GLU A 55 -4.92 -1.04 -6.71
N LEU A 56 -6.03 -1.77 -6.76
CA LEU A 56 -6.76 -2.20 -5.57
C LEU A 56 -5.97 -3.19 -4.71
N ALA A 57 -5.33 -4.18 -5.33
CA ALA A 57 -4.49 -5.15 -4.61
C ALA A 57 -3.33 -4.45 -3.89
N ALA A 58 -2.70 -3.48 -4.54
CA ALA A 58 -1.62 -2.70 -3.95
C ALA A 58 -2.10 -1.85 -2.75
N VAL A 59 -3.33 -1.32 -2.80
CA VAL A 59 -3.95 -0.62 -1.65
C VAL A 59 -4.19 -1.57 -0.49
N GLU A 60 -4.76 -2.76 -0.73
CA GLU A 60 -5.04 -3.75 0.31
C GLU A 60 -3.74 -4.28 0.95
N GLU A 61 -2.73 -4.55 0.13
CA GLU A 61 -1.40 -4.96 0.60
C GLU A 61 -0.73 -3.86 1.43
N ALA A 62 -0.91 -2.58 1.05
CA ALA A 62 -0.42 -1.45 1.82
C ALA A 62 -1.10 -1.33 3.19
N LYS A 63 -2.43 -1.52 3.28
CA LYS A 63 -3.15 -1.55 4.56
C LYS A 63 -2.65 -2.67 5.46
N ALA A 64 -2.55 -3.89 4.92
CA ALA A 64 -2.03 -5.04 5.67
C ALA A 64 -0.59 -4.80 6.15
N ALA A 65 0.25 -4.13 5.35
CA ALA A 65 1.60 -3.75 5.75
C ALA A 65 1.62 -2.71 6.88
N ILE A 66 0.68 -1.76 6.90
CA ILE A 66 0.52 -0.78 7.98
C ILE A 66 0.08 -1.49 9.27
N GLU A 67 -0.90 -2.38 9.20
CA GLU A 67 -1.36 -3.16 10.34
C GLU A 67 -0.24 -4.05 10.89
N ALA A 68 0.53 -4.72 10.03
CA ALA A 68 1.67 -5.54 10.43
C ALA A 68 2.81 -4.71 11.06
N PHE A 69 3.10 -3.53 10.51
CA PHE A 69 4.10 -2.60 11.06
C PHE A 69 3.69 -2.16 12.48
N HIS A 70 2.43 -1.83 12.68
CA HIS A 70 1.90 -1.46 13.99
C HIS A 70 1.91 -2.64 14.96
N ALA A 71 1.52 -3.85 14.52
CA ALA A 71 1.56 -5.05 15.34
C ALA A 71 2.98 -5.43 15.80
N SER A 72 4.01 -5.03 15.05
CA SER A 72 5.41 -5.25 15.41
C SER A 72 6.00 -4.22 16.39
N GLN A 73 5.30 -3.13 16.69
CA GLN A 73 5.74 -2.11 17.65
C GLN A 73 5.22 -2.34 19.09
N PHE A 74 4.37 -3.35 19.31
CA PHE A 74 3.88 -3.80 20.61
C PHE A 74 4.46 -5.18 20.95
#